data_AF-A0A0F8WNN6-F1
#
_entry.id   AF-A0A0F8WNN6-F1
#
_cell.length_a   1.000
_cell.length_b   1.000
_cell.length_c   1.000
_cell.angle_alpha   90.00
_cell.angle_beta   90.00
_cell.angle_gamma   90.00
#
_symmetry.space_group_name_H-M   'P 1'
#
loop_
_entity.id
_entity.type
_entity.pdbx_description
1 polymer ?
#
loop_
_entity_poly.entity_id
_entity_poly.type
_entity_poly.pdbx_seq_one_letter_code
_entity_poly.pdbx_strand_id
1 'polypeptide(L)' 'RGRFHGTSYKASNWILVGQTKGRGKKDIFNEYKLPKKDIWLYPLTKEFKSTLLS' A
#
# COMPACT_ATOMS: atom_id res chain seq x y z
N ARG A 1 11.69 20.07 7.31
CA ARG A 1 11.85 19.54 8.68
C ARG A 1 11.16 18.16 8.73
N GLY A 2 11.88 17.05 8.58
CA GLY A 2 11.27 15.72 8.39
C GLY A 2 12.20 14.61 8.87
N ARG A 3 12.48 14.58 10.18
CA ARG A 3 13.57 13.79 10.78
C ARG A 3 13.31 12.28 10.89
N PHE A 4 12.18 11.79 10.40
CA PHE A 4 11.85 10.37 10.49
C PHE A 4 11.42 9.86 9.12
N HIS A 5 12.17 8.90 8.58
CA HIS A 5 11.88 8.25 7.29
C HIS A 5 10.63 7.34 7.31
N GLY A 6 9.76 7.44 8.33
CA GLY A 6 8.55 6.62 8.44
C GLY A 6 8.84 5.11 8.43
N THR A 7 10.02 4.68 8.86
CA THR A 7 10.52 3.31 8.71
C THR A 7 9.93 2.30 9.69
N SER A 8 8.95 2.69 10.53
CA SER A 8 8.38 1.79 11.54
C SER A 8 7.74 0.54 10.94
N TYR A 9 7.21 0.63 9.71
CA TYR A 9 6.68 -0.52 8.98
C TYR A 9 7.79 -1.47 8.47
N LYS A 10 8.95 -0.92 8.08
CA LYS A 10 10.11 -1.71 7.63
C LYS A 10 10.68 -2.60 8.75
N ALA A 11 10.52 -2.19 10.00
CA ALA A 11 10.98 -2.95 11.17
C ALA A 11 10.10 -4.16 11.54
N SER A 12 8.86 -4.23 11.04
CA SER A 12 7.86 -5.22 11.48
C SER A 12 7.47 -6.24 10.39
N ASN A 13 8.41 -6.67 9.53
CA ASN A 13 8.19 -7.62 8.42
C ASN A 13 7.11 -7.20 7.40
N TRP A 14 6.76 -5.91 7.33
CA TRP A 14 5.81 -5.45 6.31
C TRP A 14 6.48 -5.40 4.94
N ILE A 15 5.73 -5.79 3.92
CA ILE A 15 6.16 -5.83 2.53
C ILE A 15 5.46 -4.69 1.78
N LEU A 16 6.23 -3.76 1.20
CA LEU A 16 5.70 -2.76 0.28
C LEU A 16 5.32 -3.46 -1.03
N VAL A 17 4.03 -3.42 -1.39
CA VAL A 17 3.52 -4.10 -2.60
C VAL A 17 3.10 -3.15 -3.71
N GLY A 18 3.11 -1.83 -3.44
CA GLY A 18 2.82 -0.82 -4.45
C GLY A 18 2.19 0.43 -3.85
N GLN A 19 1.55 1.21 -4.70
CA GLN A 19 0.91 2.47 -4.34
C GLN A 19 -0.54 2.52 -4.84
N THR A 20 -1.41 3.18 -4.09
CA THR A 20 -2.78 3.45 -4.53
C THR A 20 -2.79 4.44 -5.69
N LYS A 21 -3.80 4.33 -6.54
CA LYS A 21 -4.14 5.37 -7.52
C LYS A 21 -5.20 6.24 -6.87
N GLY A 22 -4.77 7.35 -6.25
CA GLY A 22 -5.60 8.18 -5.38
C GLY A 22 -6.91 8.61 -6.05
N ARG A 23 -7.95 7.81 -5.83
CA ARG A 23 -9.24 7.92 -6.50
C ARG A 23 -10.34 8.18 -5.48
N GLY A 24 -11.17 9.16 -5.77
CA GLY A 24 -12.37 9.45 -4.98
C GLY A 24 -13.56 8.61 -5.47
N LYS A 25 -14.57 8.46 -4.61
CA LYS A 25 -15.80 7.71 -4.91
C LYS A 25 -16.52 8.16 -6.20
N LYS A 26 -16.43 9.46 -6.55
CA LYS A 26 -17.11 10.08 -7.71
C LYS A 26 -16.18 10.32 -8.91
N ASP A 27 -14.99 9.73 -8.94
CA ASP A 27 -14.06 9.88 -10.07
C ASP A 27 -14.50 9.00 -11.25
N ILE A 28 -15.50 9.46 -12.00
CA ILE A 28 -16.06 8.78 -13.17
C ILE A 28 -15.18 8.92 -14.41
N PHE A 29 -14.30 9.92 -14.44
CA PHE A 29 -13.42 10.22 -15.58
C PHE A 29 -12.01 9.61 -15.42
N ASN A 30 -11.76 8.89 -14.32
CA ASN A 30 -10.46 8.28 -14.00
C ASN A 30 -9.32 9.32 -13.96
N GLU A 31 -9.57 10.46 -13.32
CA GLU A 31 -8.60 11.55 -13.23
C GLU A 31 -7.59 11.36 -12.08
N TYR A 32 -7.89 10.50 -11.10
CA TYR A 32 -7.00 10.17 -9.98
C TYR A 32 -6.44 11.39 -9.21
N LYS A 33 -7.28 12.40 -8.98
CA LYS A 33 -6.89 13.68 -8.37
C LYS A 33 -6.51 13.61 -6.87
N LEU A 34 -6.67 12.47 -6.21
CA LEU A 34 -6.32 12.33 -4.78
C LEU A 34 -4.88 11.85 -4.59
N PRO A 35 -4.29 12.05 -3.40
CA PRO A 35 -2.94 11.59 -3.10
C PRO A 35 -2.80 10.06 -3.22
N LYS A 36 -1.65 9.62 -3.75
CA LYS A 36 -1.22 8.22 -3.74
C LYS A 36 -0.72 7.86 -2.34
N LYS A 37 -1.00 6.64 -1.90
CA LYS A 37 -0.57 6.08 -0.62
C LYS A 37 0.20 4.79 -0.86
N ASP A 38 1.25 4.54 -0.10
CA ASP A 38 1.91 3.24 -0.11
C ASP A 38 1.00 2.16 0.46
N ILE A 39 1.07 0.96 -0.12
CA ILE A 39 0.35 -0.23 0.31
C ILE A 39 1.35 -1.20 0.92
N TRP A 40 1.20 -1.46 2.21
CA TRP A 40 2.02 -2.40 2.96
C TRP A 40 1.19 -3.63 3.32
N LEU A 41 1.74 -4.82 3.10
CA LEU A 41 1.14 -6.08 3.51
C LEU A 41 1.95 -6.71 4.64
N TYR A 42 1.24 -7.27 5.60
CA TYR A 42 1.82 -8.15 6.61
C TYR A 42 1.31 -9.58 6.36
N PRO A 43 2.17 -10.52 5.93
CA PRO A 43 1.73 -11.88 5.66
C PRO A 43 1.44 -12.63 6.96
N LEU A 44 0.23 -13.17 7.09
CA LEU A 44 -0.16 -13.99 8.25
C LEU A 44 0.28 -15.45 8.11
N THR A 45 0.48 -15.91 6.88
CA THR A 45 0.95 -17.27 6.55
C THR A 45 2.08 -17.20 5.52
N LYS A 46 2.89 -18.26 5.42
CA LYS A 46 4.01 -18.33 4.47
C LYS A 46 3.51 -18.37 3.02
N GLU A 47 2.37 -19.02 2.79
CA GLU A 47 1.76 -19.25 1.48
C GLU A 47 0.81 -18.13 1.05
N PHE A 48 0.81 -16.97 1.73
CA PHE A 48 -0.13 -15.86 1.50
C PHE A 48 -0.25 -15.44 0.02
N LYS A 49 0.86 -15.53 -0.75
CA LYS A 49 0.85 -15.23 -2.18
C LYS A 49 -0.07 -16.16 -2.96
N SER A 50 -0.06 -17.45 -2.65
CA SER A 50 -0.92 -18.42 -3.33
C SER A 50 -2.40 -18.14 -3.03
N THR A 51 -2.73 -17.75 -1.79
CA THR A 51 -4.11 -17.41 -1.40
C THR A 51 -4.60 -16.10 -2.01
N LEU A 52 -3.72 -15.12 -2.23
CA LEU A 52 -4.08 -13.84 -2.83
C LEU A 52 -4.12 -13.87 -4.36
N LEU A 53 -3.40 -14.81 -4.98
CA LEU A 53 -3.28 -14.94 -6.43
C LEU A 53 -4.16 -16.06 -7.02
N SER A 54 -4.81 -16.86 -6.18
CA SER A 54 -5.88 -17.78 -6.59
C SER A 54 -7.15 -17.02 -6.93
#